data_AF-A0A1R2CFH2-F1
#
_entry.id   AF-A0A1R2CFH2-F1
#
_cell.length_a   1.000
_cell.length_b   1.000
_cell.length_c   1.000
_cell.angle_alpha   90.00
_cell.angle_beta   90.00
_cell.angle_gamma   90.00
#
_symmetry.space_group_name_H-M   'P 1'
#
loop_
_entity.id
_entity.type
_entity.pdbx_description
1 polymer ?
#
loop_
_entity_poly.entity_id
_entity_poly.type
_entity_poly.pdbx_seq_one_letter_code
_entity_poly.pdbx_strand_id
1 'polypeptide(L)'
;MQLEKEIMGERLTGLYLALDNIVGNYGLCIKIRTEHEIVLKNFKESLLILEDTKKNLSHILRERDMLMRDHIELNDIKSDLLTQKEKMAKVFKEKFTTMQKELTQAIESRELFKAKQEETEKKYIDISEEFKKFKHKVKIKFTSVHEKEEKFCKNCQKSYFESENYNWSCRVHASKITGDTWWCCGKIGKDAIGCMVSRHMGKEEEDPKEDDFGIPTKFCSACKDYGHNFNECFRDPNVKTNFEPDEELRRLKDISKNKRKAVQSVDMLNKMSFMLSNRSSLLQETLDEFKQDDGFFDDVRDIKQEIEFHENFNKVHIEVEQPRLVVPRKTDIKKRSGASPLTVYTNLGVEYD
;
A
#
# COMPACT_ATOMS: atom_id res chain seq x y z
N MET A 1 66.99 121.41 -10.83
CA MET A 1 67.49 120.27 -10.04
C MET A 1 66.53 119.69 -9.02
N GLN A 2 65.84 120.44 -8.14
CA GLN A 2 64.92 119.82 -7.15
C GLN A 2 63.65 119.23 -7.82
N LEU A 3 62.99 120.03 -8.66
CA LEU A 3 61.78 119.63 -9.40
C LEU A 3 62.01 118.42 -10.32
N GLU A 4 63.17 118.34 -10.96
CA GLU A 4 63.53 117.20 -11.84
C GLU A 4 63.71 115.90 -11.04
N LYS A 5 64.26 115.99 -9.81
CA LYS A 5 64.39 114.85 -8.91
C LYS A 5 63.01 114.36 -8.44
N GLU A 6 62.09 115.26 -8.15
CA GLU A 6 60.70 114.93 -7.78
C GLU A 6 59.95 114.26 -8.93
N ILE A 7 60.01 114.83 -10.14
CA ILE A 7 59.40 114.24 -11.34
C ILE A 7 59.98 112.85 -11.65
N MET A 8 61.29 112.66 -11.50
CA MET A 8 61.91 111.34 -11.67
C MET A 8 61.50 110.36 -10.57
N GLY A 9 61.37 110.81 -9.32
CA GLY A 9 60.90 109.99 -8.20
C GLY A 9 59.45 109.51 -8.39
N GLU A 10 58.54 110.38 -8.82
CA GLU A 10 57.15 110.03 -9.12
C GLU A 10 57.06 109.06 -10.31
N ARG A 11 57.82 109.30 -11.39
CA ARG A 11 57.88 108.38 -12.53
C ARG A 11 58.41 107.01 -12.14
N LEU A 12 59.45 106.97 -11.31
CA LEU A 12 60.02 105.73 -10.80
C LEU A 12 59.01 104.98 -9.92
N THR A 13 58.28 105.69 -9.07
CA THR A 13 57.20 105.13 -8.24
C THR A 13 56.08 104.56 -9.09
N GLY A 14 55.64 105.29 -10.11
CA GLY A 14 54.64 104.80 -11.08
C GLY A 14 55.10 103.57 -11.84
N LEU A 15 56.38 103.51 -12.24
CA LEU A 15 56.98 102.32 -12.86
C LEU A 15 57.01 101.13 -11.92
N TYR A 16 57.37 101.31 -10.64
CA TYR A 16 57.35 100.23 -9.66
C TYR A 16 55.93 99.72 -9.39
N LEU A 17 54.95 100.61 -9.27
CA LEU A 17 53.54 100.22 -9.10
C LEU A 17 53.00 99.48 -10.33
N ALA A 18 53.35 99.93 -11.54
CA ALA A 18 52.99 99.24 -12.77
C ALA A 18 53.64 97.85 -12.85
N LEU A 19 54.93 97.75 -12.49
CA LEU A 19 55.66 96.48 -12.47
C LEU A 19 55.07 95.50 -11.44
N ASP A 20 54.79 95.96 -10.22
CA ASP A 20 54.18 95.14 -9.16
C ASP A 20 52.78 94.65 -9.57
N ASN A 21 51.97 95.52 -10.18
CA ASN A 21 50.67 95.15 -10.73
C ASN A 21 50.80 94.12 -11.86
N ILE A 22 51.77 94.28 -12.77
CA ILE A 22 52.01 93.31 -13.85
C ILE A 22 52.45 91.95 -13.28
N VAL A 23 53.38 91.94 -12.33
CA VAL A 23 53.87 90.70 -11.69
C VAL A 23 52.76 90.02 -10.89
N GLY A 24 51.97 90.79 -10.13
CA GLY A 24 50.81 90.30 -9.39
C GLY A 24 49.74 89.70 -10.31
N ASN A 25 49.38 90.39 -11.39
CA ASN A 25 48.43 89.89 -12.39
C ASN A 25 48.95 88.63 -13.09
N TYR A 26 50.24 88.57 -13.42
CA TYR A 26 50.84 87.37 -14.00
C TYR A 26 50.74 86.17 -13.06
N GLY A 27 51.01 86.37 -11.76
CA GLY A 27 50.82 85.34 -10.73
C GLY A 27 49.37 84.87 -10.62
N LEU A 28 48.40 85.79 -10.68
CA LEU A 28 46.97 85.46 -10.72
C LEU A 28 46.60 84.67 -11.98
N CYS A 29 47.11 85.06 -13.16
CA CYS A 29 46.88 84.33 -14.41
C CYS A 29 47.42 82.90 -14.36
N ILE A 30 48.61 82.69 -13.78
CA ILE A 30 49.16 81.33 -13.58
C ILE A 30 48.24 80.53 -12.68
N LYS A 31 47.80 81.10 -11.54
CA LYS A 31 46.91 80.40 -10.60
C LYS A 31 45.58 80.03 -11.26
N ILE A 32 44.96 80.95 -11.99
CA ILE A 32 43.70 80.69 -12.71
C ILE A 32 43.91 79.56 -13.73
N ARG A 33 45.03 79.56 -14.46
CA ARG A 33 45.36 78.50 -15.40
C ARG A 33 45.51 77.14 -14.71
N THR A 34 46.23 77.07 -13.58
CA THR A 34 46.41 75.81 -12.85
C THR A 34 45.10 75.28 -12.30
N GLU A 35 44.25 76.16 -11.74
CA GLU A 35 42.90 75.76 -11.27
C GLU A 35 42.03 75.27 -12.43
N HIS A 36 42.08 75.94 -13.58
CA HIS A 36 41.37 75.52 -14.77
C HIS A 36 41.83 74.14 -15.28
N GLU A 37 43.14 73.86 -15.28
CA GLU A 37 43.68 72.55 -15.64
C GLU A 37 43.22 71.45 -14.67
N ILE A 38 43.14 71.72 -13.36
CA ILE A 38 42.61 70.81 -12.35
C ILE A 38 41.11 70.54 -12.59
N VAL A 39 40.31 71.59 -12.80
CA VAL A 39 38.88 71.46 -13.08
C VAL A 39 38.63 70.64 -14.34
N LEU A 40 39.39 70.88 -15.42
CA LEU A 40 39.31 70.09 -16.65
C LEU A 40 39.65 68.62 -16.43
N LYS A 41 40.66 68.32 -15.62
CA LYS A 41 41.04 66.95 -15.27
C LYS A 41 39.91 66.26 -14.51
N ASN A 42 39.41 66.89 -13.45
CA ASN A 42 38.32 66.35 -12.63
C ASN A 42 37.03 66.15 -13.45
N PHE A 43 36.74 67.07 -14.38
CA PHE A 43 35.59 66.95 -15.28
C PHE A 43 35.71 65.74 -16.20
N LYS A 44 36.89 65.50 -16.79
CA LYS A 44 37.15 64.32 -17.63
C LYS A 44 37.01 63.02 -16.84
N GLU A 45 37.57 62.95 -15.63
CA GLU A 45 37.43 61.79 -14.74
C GLU A 45 35.96 61.54 -14.38
N SER A 46 35.20 62.59 -14.06
CA SER A 46 33.76 62.50 -13.77
C SER A 46 32.96 61.98 -14.97
N LEU A 47 33.30 62.40 -16.20
CA LEU A 47 32.66 61.89 -17.41
C LEU A 47 32.92 60.40 -17.63
N LEU A 48 34.15 59.92 -17.38
CA LEU A 48 34.47 58.49 -17.48
C LEU A 48 33.68 57.66 -16.47
N ILE A 49 33.57 58.14 -15.23
CA ILE A 49 32.75 57.47 -14.18
C ILE A 49 31.28 57.44 -14.60
N LEU A 50 30.75 58.52 -15.18
CA LEU A 50 29.37 58.58 -15.64
C LEU A 50 29.10 57.56 -16.76
N GLU A 51 30.00 57.45 -17.73
CA GLU A 51 29.88 56.47 -18.82
C GLU A 51 29.94 55.03 -18.30
N ASP A 52 30.85 54.73 -17.38
CA ASP A 52 30.95 53.41 -16.76
C ASP A 52 29.68 53.08 -15.96
N THR A 53 29.21 54.02 -15.14
CA THR A 53 27.96 53.88 -14.38
C THR A 53 26.76 53.63 -15.30
N LYS A 54 26.69 54.31 -16.44
CA LYS A 54 25.62 54.10 -17.43
C LYS A 54 25.69 52.70 -18.06
N LYS A 55 26.88 52.18 -18.33
CA LYS A 55 27.07 50.80 -18.82
C LYS A 55 26.63 49.78 -17.77
N ASN A 56 27.04 49.98 -16.52
CA ASN A 56 26.66 49.11 -15.40
C ASN A 56 25.14 49.13 -15.16
N LEU A 57 24.51 50.30 -15.20
CA LEU A 57 23.05 50.41 -15.11
C LEU A 57 22.35 49.66 -16.26
N SER A 58 22.85 49.80 -17.48
CA SER A 58 22.30 49.09 -18.64
C SER A 58 22.44 47.57 -18.51
N HIS A 59 23.53 47.09 -17.90
CA HIS A 59 23.75 45.68 -17.59
C HIS A 59 22.73 45.18 -16.57
N ILE A 60 22.62 45.87 -15.42
CA ILE A 60 21.69 45.52 -14.33
C ILE A 60 20.24 45.48 -14.84
N LEU A 61 19.84 46.43 -15.69
CA LEU A 61 18.49 46.43 -16.27
C LEU A 61 18.22 45.21 -17.15
N ARG A 62 19.20 44.75 -17.93
CA ARG A 62 19.07 43.52 -18.73
C ARG A 62 18.96 42.28 -17.84
N GLU A 63 19.75 42.20 -16.79
CA GLU A 63 19.69 41.11 -15.81
C GLU A 63 18.34 41.05 -15.11
N ARG A 64 17.84 42.21 -14.65
CA ARG A 64 16.49 42.30 -14.09
C ARG A 64 15.43 41.78 -15.07
N ASP A 65 15.51 42.17 -16.33
CA ASP A 65 14.52 41.75 -17.34
C ASP A 65 14.63 40.26 -17.68
N MET A 66 15.82 39.67 -17.61
CA MET A 66 16.02 38.21 -17.70
C MET A 66 15.36 37.50 -16.52
N LEU A 67 15.69 37.90 -15.29
CA LEU A 67 15.11 37.32 -14.07
C LEU A 67 13.58 37.45 -14.03
N MET A 68 13.03 38.54 -14.55
CA MET A 68 11.58 38.73 -14.63
C MET A 68 10.92 37.74 -15.60
N ARG A 69 11.56 37.43 -16.74
CA ARG A 69 11.07 36.40 -17.67
C ARG A 69 11.15 35.01 -17.05
N ASP A 70 12.27 34.69 -16.41
CA ASP A 70 12.45 33.40 -15.73
C ASP A 70 11.41 33.21 -14.61
N HIS A 71 11.10 34.28 -13.87
CA HIS A 71 10.05 34.25 -12.84
C HIS A 71 8.65 33.99 -13.43
N ILE A 72 8.34 34.55 -14.60
CA ILE A 72 7.06 34.28 -15.28
C ILE A 72 7.01 32.81 -15.71
N GLU A 73 8.06 32.30 -16.36
CA GLU A 73 8.13 30.90 -16.78
C GLU A 73 8.02 29.93 -15.60
N LEU A 74 8.70 30.20 -14.49
CA LEU A 74 8.61 29.39 -13.27
C LEU A 74 7.18 29.37 -12.69
N ASN A 75 6.44 30.48 -12.78
CA ASN A 75 5.04 30.52 -12.34
C ASN A 75 4.13 29.72 -13.26
N ASP A 76 4.35 29.75 -14.57
CA ASP A 76 3.61 28.93 -15.53
C ASP A 76 3.85 27.44 -15.27
N ILE A 77 5.12 27.03 -15.11
CA ILE A 77 5.48 25.65 -14.74
C ILE A 77 4.83 25.24 -13.41
N LYS A 78 4.83 26.13 -12.40
CA LYS A 78 4.18 25.89 -11.12
C LYS A 78 2.67 25.67 -11.28
N SER A 79 2.01 26.48 -12.10
CA SER A 79 0.57 26.37 -12.40
C SER A 79 0.24 25.02 -13.07
N ASP A 80 1.05 24.61 -14.03
CA ASP A 80 0.91 23.32 -14.71
C ASP A 80 1.09 22.14 -13.74
N LEU A 81 2.10 22.21 -12.86
CA LEU A 81 2.33 21.18 -11.84
C LEU A 81 1.18 21.07 -10.84
N LEU A 82 0.58 22.20 -10.43
CA LEU A 82 -0.61 22.19 -9.58
C LEU A 82 -1.80 21.53 -10.30
N THR A 83 -2.02 21.86 -11.56
CA THR A 83 -3.07 21.24 -12.39
C THR A 83 -2.84 19.73 -12.55
N GLN A 84 -1.60 19.29 -12.75
CA GLN A 84 -1.27 17.87 -12.82
C GLN A 84 -1.51 17.16 -11.49
N LYS A 85 -1.12 17.78 -10.37
CA LYS A 85 -1.36 17.26 -9.02
C LYS A 85 -2.86 17.05 -8.76
N GLU A 86 -3.69 18.01 -9.13
CA GLU A 86 -5.15 17.92 -8.98
C GLU A 86 -5.75 16.81 -9.85
N LYS A 87 -5.32 16.70 -11.11
CA LYS A 87 -5.72 15.60 -12.01
C LYS A 87 -5.36 14.23 -11.43
N MET A 88 -4.13 14.06 -10.93
CA MET A 88 -3.70 12.82 -10.29
C MET A 88 -4.52 12.51 -9.04
N ALA A 89 -4.76 13.51 -8.18
CA ALA A 89 -5.58 13.35 -6.98
C ALA A 89 -7.01 12.89 -7.32
N LYS A 90 -7.62 13.47 -8.37
CA LYS A 90 -8.94 13.06 -8.86
C LYS A 90 -8.95 11.60 -9.33
N VAL A 91 -7.97 11.20 -10.15
CA VAL A 91 -7.84 9.82 -10.63
C VAL A 91 -7.66 8.83 -9.48
N PHE A 92 -6.83 9.16 -8.49
CA PHE A 92 -6.65 8.31 -7.31
C PHE A 92 -7.93 8.19 -6.48
N LYS A 93 -8.66 9.29 -6.29
CA LYS A 93 -9.95 9.28 -5.59
C LYS A 93 -10.96 8.39 -6.31
N GLU A 94 -11.08 8.49 -7.63
CA GLU A 94 -11.97 7.65 -8.44
C GLU A 94 -11.58 6.17 -8.37
N LYS A 95 -10.30 5.84 -8.52
CA LYS A 95 -9.80 4.46 -8.37
C LYS A 95 -10.05 3.90 -6.97
N PHE A 96 -9.82 4.71 -5.93
CA PHE A 96 -10.09 4.31 -4.56
C PHE A 96 -11.58 4.01 -4.34
N THR A 97 -12.48 4.88 -4.82
CA THR A 97 -13.92 4.62 -4.73
C THR A 97 -14.37 3.39 -5.51
N THR A 98 -13.72 3.08 -6.63
CA THR A 98 -14.00 1.88 -7.43
C THR A 98 -13.56 0.62 -6.70
N MET A 99 -12.31 0.59 -6.21
CA MET A 99 -11.80 -0.54 -5.41
C MET A 99 -12.61 -0.75 -4.13
N GLN A 100 -13.07 0.33 -3.48
CA GLN A 100 -13.93 0.23 -2.31
C GLN A 100 -15.27 -0.44 -2.66
N LYS A 101 -15.88 -0.11 -3.80
CA LYS A 101 -17.11 -0.74 -4.28
C LYS A 101 -16.90 -2.22 -4.60
N GLU A 102 -15.83 -2.56 -5.32
CA GLU A 102 -15.48 -3.94 -5.65
C GLU A 102 -15.25 -4.78 -4.39
N LEU A 103 -14.58 -4.21 -3.38
CA LEU A 103 -14.37 -4.86 -2.09
C LEU A 103 -15.71 -5.14 -1.39
N THR A 104 -16.61 -4.17 -1.33
CA THR A 104 -17.95 -4.36 -0.74
C THR A 104 -18.73 -5.45 -1.48
N GLN A 105 -18.72 -5.45 -2.81
CA GLN A 105 -19.39 -6.48 -3.62
C GLN A 105 -18.79 -7.88 -3.40
N ALA A 106 -17.46 -7.99 -3.27
CA ALA A 106 -16.79 -9.24 -2.97
C ALA A 106 -17.15 -9.77 -1.57
N ILE A 107 -17.27 -8.88 -0.58
CA ILE A 107 -17.74 -9.24 0.76
C ILE A 107 -19.18 -9.77 0.72
N GLU A 108 -20.09 -9.05 0.07
CA GLU A 108 -21.50 -9.47 -0.08
C GLU A 108 -21.60 -10.84 -0.78
N SER A 109 -20.84 -11.04 -1.86
CA SER A 109 -20.79 -12.31 -2.59
C SER A 109 -20.26 -13.44 -1.71
N ARG A 110 -19.23 -13.19 -0.89
CA ARG A 110 -18.68 -14.18 0.05
C ARG A 110 -19.73 -14.61 1.08
N GLU A 111 -20.45 -13.68 1.67
CA GLU A 111 -21.51 -14.00 2.64
C GLU A 111 -22.64 -14.81 1.99
N LEU A 112 -23.02 -14.49 0.74
CA LEU A 112 -23.99 -15.28 -0.03
C LEU A 112 -23.51 -16.73 -0.26
N PHE A 113 -22.24 -16.92 -0.64
CA PHE A 113 -21.69 -18.26 -0.84
C PHE A 113 -21.57 -19.04 0.47
N LYS A 114 -21.23 -18.37 1.57
CA LYS A 114 -21.20 -18.98 2.90
C LYS A 114 -22.58 -19.49 3.31
N ALA A 115 -23.63 -18.68 3.12
CA ALA A 115 -25.00 -19.10 3.40
C ALA A 115 -25.43 -20.31 2.55
N LYS A 116 -25.07 -20.33 1.26
CA LYS A 116 -25.34 -21.48 0.37
C LYS A 116 -24.59 -22.73 0.82
N GLN A 117 -23.34 -22.59 1.24
CA GLN A 117 -22.53 -23.69 1.76
C GLN A 117 -23.19 -24.32 2.99
N GLU A 118 -23.61 -23.50 3.96
CA GLU A 118 -24.32 -23.95 5.16
C GLU A 118 -25.62 -24.69 4.81
N GLU A 119 -26.39 -24.22 3.82
CA GLU A 119 -27.59 -24.89 3.32
C GLU A 119 -27.28 -26.26 2.70
N THR A 120 -26.22 -26.35 1.87
CA THR A 120 -25.82 -27.61 1.24
C THR A 120 -25.27 -28.63 2.24
N GLU A 121 -24.55 -28.17 3.26
CA GLU A 121 -24.03 -29.01 4.33
C GLU A 121 -25.17 -29.62 5.15
N LYS A 122 -26.20 -28.82 5.45
CA LYS A 122 -27.43 -29.31 6.09
C LYS A 122 -28.11 -30.41 5.26
N LYS A 123 -28.30 -30.19 3.96
CA LYS A 123 -28.88 -31.20 3.04
C LYS A 123 -28.05 -32.48 3.00
N TYR A 124 -26.72 -32.37 3.00
CA TYR A 124 -25.82 -33.52 3.02
C TYR A 124 -25.95 -34.32 4.31
N ILE A 125 -26.03 -33.65 5.47
CA ILE A 125 -26.26 -34.29 6.76
C ILE A 125 -27.60 -35.05 6.74
N ASP A 126 -28.68 -34.41 6.29
CA ASP A 126 -30.01 -35.03 6.19
C ASP A 126 -29.98 -36.30 5.32
N ILE A 127 -29.41 -36.23 4.12
CA ILE A 127 -29.27 -37.37 3.20
C ILE A 127 -28.40 -38.48 3.81
N SER A 128 -27.31 -38.12 4.49
CA SER A 128 -26.41 -39.07 5.15
C SER A 128 -27.13 -39.84 6.26
N GLU A 129 -27.99 -39.17 7.03
CA GLU A 129 -28.85 -39.81 8.03
C GLU A 129 -29.89 -40.74 7.40
N GLU A 130 -30.54 -40.32 6.32
CA GLU A 130 -31.48 -41.17 5.57
C GLU A 130 -30.78 -42.41 5.01
N PHE A 131 -29.58 -42.26 4.47
CA PHE A 131 -28.78 -43.37 3.95
C PHE A 131 -28.39 -44.36 5.06
N LYS A 132 -28.01 -43.88 6.25
CA LYS A 132 -27.77 -44.74 7.43
C LYS A 132 -29.02 -45.51 7.83
N LYS A 133 -30.18 -44.85 7.89
CA LYS A 133 -31.48 -45.49 8.18
C LYS A 133 -31.83 -46.54 7.13
N PHE A 134 -31.61 -46.24 5.84
CA PHE A 134 -31.83 -47.17 4.74
C PHE A 134 -30.91 -48.38 4.81
N LYS A 135 -29.60 -48.17 5.00
CA LYS A 135 -28.61 -49.25 5.17
C LYS A 135 -28.97 -50.17 6.33
N HIS A 136 -29.43 -49.61 7.45
CA HIS A 136 -29.91 -50.40 8.59
C HIS A 136 -31.14 -51.25 8.23
N LYS A 137 -32.14 -50.68 7.55
CA LYS A 137 -33.32 -51.41 7.06
C LYS A 137 -32.95 -52.54 6.09
N VAL A 138 -32.02 -52.29 5.16
CA VAL A 138 -31.52 -53.29 4.21
C VAL A 138 -30.80 -54.41 4.95
N LYS A 139 -29.90 -54.06 5.89
CA LYS A 139 -29.16 -55.05 6.70
C LYS A 139 -30.12 -56.00 7.42
N ILE A 140 -31.13 -55.48 8.11
CA ILE A 140 -32.14 -56.30 8.81
C ILE A 140 -32.86 -57.26 7.85
N LYS A 141 -33.30 -56.78 6.69
CA LYS A 141 -33.99 -57.61 5.69
C LYS A 141 -33.10 -58.72 5.14
N PHE A 142 -31.83 -58.45 4.86
CA PHE A 142 -30.92 -59.46 4.33
C PHE A 142 -30.50 -60.51 5.37
N THR A 143 -30.19 -60.13 6.63
CA THR A 143 -29.86 -61.13 7.67
C THR A 143 -31.05 -62.03 8.01
N SER A 144 -32.27 -61.48 8.06
CA SER A 144 -33.47 -62.27 8.40
C SER A 144 -33.89 -63.29 7.32
N VAL A 145 -33.49 -63.08 6.06
CA VAL A 145 -33.74 -64.04 4.98
C VAL A 145 -32.67 -65.14 4.97
N HIS A 146 -31.39 -64.79 5.11
CA HIS A 146 -30.29 -65.76 5.09
C HIS A 146 -30.28 -66.70 6.31
N GLU A 147 -30.79 -66.29 7.46
CA GLU A 147 -30.87 -67.15 8.66
C GLU A 147 -31.80 -68.37 8.50
N LYS A 148 -32.70 -68.36 7.51
CA LYS A 148 -33.70 -69.43 7.28
C LYS A 148 -33.41 -70.30 6.06
N GLU A 149 -32.33 -70.03 5.33
CA GLU A 149 -31.96 -70.82 4.16
C GLU A 149 -31.19 -72.07 4.59
N GLU A 150 -31.71 -73.24 4.22
CA GLU A 150 -31.02 -74.52 4.37
C GLU A 150 -29.89 -74.59 3.33
N LYS A 151 -28.63 -74.57 3.80
CA LYS A 151 -27.44 -74.65 2.94
C LYS A 151 -26.85 -76.05 2.99
N PHE A 152 -26.14 -76.44 1.93
CA PHE A 152 -25.42 -77.72 1.87
C PHE A 152 -23.92 -77.50 2.09
N CYS A 153 -23.34 -78.26 3.02
CA CYS A 153 -21.93 -78.15 3.32
C CYS A 153 -21.08 -78.84 2.25
N LYS A 154 -20.11 -78.12 1.65
CA LYS A 154 -19.14 -78.71 0.69
C LYS A 154 -18.35 -79.89 1.29
N ASN A 155 -18.00 -79.79 2.58
CA ASN A 155 -17.10 -80.73 3.23
C ASN A 155 -17.80 -82.03 3.66
N CYS A 156 -18.90 -81.93 4.41
CA CYS A 156 -19.60 -83.10 4.93
C CYS A 156 -20.84 -83.48 4.13
N GLN A 157 -21.23 -82.66 3.13
CA GLN A 157 -22.41 -82.84 2.26
C GLN A 157 -23.75 -82.92 3.00
N LYS A 158 -23.79 -82.61 4.29
CA LYS A 158 -25.03 -82.48 5.08
C LYS A 158 -25.63 -81.10 4.90
N SER A 159 -26.96 -81.03 4.94
CA SER A 159 -27.65 -79.76 5.07
C SER A 159 -27.47 -79.18 6.47
N TYR A 160 -27.42 -77.86 6.54
CA TYR A 160 -27.28 -77.11 7.78
C TYR A 160 -27.97 -75.75 7.65
N PHE A 161 -28.47 -75.23 8.77
CA PHE A 161 -28.92 -73.85 8.86
C PHE A 161 -27.79 -72.98 9.38
N GLU A 162 -27.63 -71.77 8.82
CA GLU A 162 -26.57 -70.85 9.26
C GLU A 162 -26.72 -70.46 10.75
N SER A 163 -27.95 -70.40 11.24
CA SER A 163 -28.29 -70.17 12.65
C SER A 163 -27.76 -71.26 13.60
N GLU A 164 -27.53 -72.48 13.10
CA GLU A 164 -27.03 -73.65 13.84
C GLU A 164 -25.57 -74.01 13.46
N ASN A 165 -24.92 -73.19 12.62
CA ASN A 165 -23.59 -73.42 12.08
C ASN A 165 -22.47 -72.96 13.04
N TYR A 166 -22.31 -73.66 14.15
CA TYR A 166 -21.23 -73.42 15.10
C TYR A 166 -19.89 -73.98 14.62
N ASN A 167 -18.79 -73.56 15.27
CA ASN A 167 -17.43 -74.04 14.97
C ASN A 167 -17.27 -75.56 15.09
N TRP A 168 -18.28 -76.26 15.63
CA TRP A 168 -18.28 -77.71 15.82
C TRP A 168 -19.38 -78.47 15.09
N SER A 169 -20.15 -77.82 14.23
CA SER A 169 -21.29 -78.43 13.55
C SER A 169 -20.85 -79.36 12.40
N CYS A 170 -19.79 -79.02 11.67
CA CYS A 170 -19.26 -79.84 10.59
C CYS A 170 -18.16 -80.79 11.09
N ARG A 171 -18.37 -82.10 10.90
CA ARG A 171 -17.39 -83.13 11.22
C ARG A 171 -16.99 -83.90 9.98
N VAL A 172 -15.71 -83.85 9.63
CA VAL A 172 -15.15 -84.54 8.46
C VAL A 172 -13.84 -85.23 8.78
N HIS A 173 -13.49 -86.23 7.97
CA HIS A 173 -12.16 -86.84 7.97
C HIS A 173 -11.29 -86.13 6.93
N ALA A 174 -10.03 -85.88 7.26
CA ALA A 174 -9.08 -85.20 6.37
C ALA A 174 -8.59 -86.13 5.25
N SER A 175 -8.42 -87.41 5.57
CA SER A 175 -7.86 -88.42 4.68
C SER A 175 -8.95 -89.22 4.00
N LYS A 176 -8.66 -89.85 2.85
CA LYS A 176 -9.52 -90.91 2.28
C LYS A 176 -9.44 -92.19 3.13
N ILE A 177 -10.49 -93.00 3.09
CA ILE A 177 -10.50 -94.32 3.73
C ILE A 177 -9.59 -95.29 2.96
N THR A 178 -8.73 -96.01 3.67
CA THR A 178 -7.84 -97.03 3.10
C THR A 178 -8.14 -98.36 3.78
N GLY A 179 -8.75 -99.29 3.05
CA GLY A 179 -9.37 -100.48 3.65
C GLY A 179 -10.63 -100.09 4.42
N ASP A 180 -10.65 -100.40 5.72
CA ASP A 180 -11.75 -100.06 6.63
C ASP A 180 -11.39 -98.99 7.67
N THR A 181 -10.19 -98.41 7.62
CA THR A 181 -9.71 -97.44 8.64
C THR A 181 -9.44 -96.07 8.02
N TRP A 182 -9.89 -95.01 8.70
CA TRP A 182 -9.58 -93.62 8.32
C TRP A 182 -8.19 -93.23 8.83
N TRP A 183 -7.30 -92.83 7.91
CA TRP A 183 -5.90 -92.57 8.24
C TRP A 183 -5.69 -91.35 9.17
N CYS A 184 -6.58 -90.36 9.10
CA CYS A 184 -6.46 -89.15 9.91
C CYS A 184 -6.78 -89.33 11.40
N CYS A 185 -7.48 -90.40 11.82
CA CYS A 185 -7.85 -90.60 13.22
C CYS A 185 -7.92 -92.07 13.69
N GLY A 186 -7.70 -93.03 12.81
CA GLY A 186 -7.70 -94.46 13.13
C GLY A 186 -9.08 -95.06 13.39
N LYS A 187 -10.18 -94.32 13.19
CA LYS A 187 -11.53 -94.88 13.32
C LYS A 187 -11.82 -95.88 12.20
N ILE A 188 -12.50 -96.96 12.56
CA ILE A 188 -12.84 -98.07 11.66
C ILE A 188 -14.29 -97.92 11.21
N GLY A 189 -14.56 -98.17 9.93
CA GLY A 189 -15.88 -98.10 9.30
C GLY A 189 -16.09 -96.87 8.42
N LYS A 190 -16.77 -97.06 7.29
CA LYS A 190 -17.11 -96.01 6.31
C LYS A 190 -17.98 -94.90 6.92
N ASP A 191 -18.81 -95.23 7.91
CA ASP A 191 -19.74 -94.31 8.56
C ASP A 191 -19.20 -93.67 9.85
N ALA A 192 -17.91 -93.83 10.16
CA ALA A 192 -17.32 -93.26 11.36
C ALA A 192 -17.40 -91.72 11.35
N ILE A 193 -17.81 -91.12 12.47
CA ILE A 193 -17.92 -89.66 12.61
C ILE A 193 -16.54 -89.00 12.39
N GLY A 194 -16.52 -87.98 11.54
CA GLY A 194 -15.34 -87.15 11.24
C GLY A 194 -14.58 -86.69 12.47
N CYS A 195 -13.26 -86.68 12.40
CA CYS A 195 -12.38 -86.26 13.49
C CYS A 195 -12.03 -84.77 13.48
N MET A 196 -12.08 -84.12 12.31
CA MET A 196 -11.91 -82.68 12.21
C MET A 196 -13.25 -82.01 12.40
N VAL A 197 -13.25 -80.96 13.21
CA VAL A 197 -14.42 -80.25 13.67
C VAL A 197 -14.29 -78.81 13.20
N SER A 198 -15.27 -78.31 12.45
CA SER A 198 -15.25 -76.97 11.85
C SER A 198 -16.67 -76.43 11.65
N ARG A 199 -16.81 -75.17 11.21
CA ARG A 199 -18.08 -74.69 10.64
C ARG A 199 -18.35 -75.37 9.31
N HIS A 200 -19.62 -75.57 8.98
CA HIS A 200 -20.01 -75.93 7.62
C HIS A 200 -19.64 -74.80 6.67
N MET A 201 -18.97 -75.15 5.57
CA MET A 201 -18.66 -74.21 4.49
C MET A 201 -19.68 -74.36 3.35
N GLY A 202 -20.36 -73.25 3.04
CA GLY A 202 -21.34 -73.18 1.97
C GLY A 202 -20.70 -73.15 0.59
N LYS A 203 -21.46 -73.51 -0.45
CA LYS A 203 -20.93 -73.55 -1.82
C LYS A 203 -20.60 -72.16 -2.39
N GLU A 204 -21.22 -71.11 -1.85
CA GLU A 204 -21.18 -69.73 -2.34
C GLU A 204 -20.17 -68.81 -1.63
N GLU A 205 -19.59 -69.20 -0.48
CA GLU A 205 -18.67 -68.34 0.29
C GLU A 205 -17.21 -68.32 -0.22
N GLU A 206 -16.97 -68.72 -1.47
CA GLU A 206 -15.60 -68.80 -2.03
C GLU A 206 -15.24 -67.67 -3.00
N ASP A 207 -16.04 -66.59 -3.07
CA ASP A 207 -15.57 -65.36 -3.71
C ASP A 207 -16.25 -64.13 -3.10
N PRO A 208 -15.55 -63.47 -2.17
CA PRO A 208 -15.24 -62.07 -2.40
C PRO A 208 -13.72 -61.97 -2.50
N LYS A 209 -13.18 -62.10 -3.71
CA LYS A 209 -12.10 -61.20 -4.09
C LYS A 209 -12.52 -59.81 -3.63
N GLU A 210 -11.78 -59.33 -2.64
CA GLU A 210 -11.82 -57.95 -2.19
C GLU A 210 -11.58 -57.08 -3.43
N ASP A 211 -12.65 -56.69 -4.11
CA ASP A 211 -12.65 -55.56 -5.03
C ASP A 211 -12.44 -54.33 -4.15
N ASP A 212 -11.15 -54.08 -3.95
CA ASP A 212 -10.45 -52.82 -3.77
C ASP A 212 -11.37 -51.61 -4.01
N PHE A 213 -12.09 -51.20 -2.97
CA PHE A 213 -12.81 -49.94 -2.92
C PHE A 213 -11.80 -48.77 -2.88
N GLY A 214 -11.22 -48.45 -4.04
CA GLY A 214 -11.28 -47.11 -4.60
C GLY A 214 -10.56 -45.96 -3.88
N ILE A 215 -9.41 -46.15 -3.26
CA ILE A 215 -8.48 -45.04 -3.00
C ILE A 215 -7.05 -45.45 -3.41
N PRO A 216 -6.54 -45.01 -4.57
CA PRO A 216 -5.13 -45.22 -4.91
C PRO A 216 -4.28 -44.26 -4.08
N THR A 217 -4.01 -44.60 -2.82
CA THR A 217 -3.08 -43.89 -1.93
C THR A 217 -1.63 -44.20 -2.30
N LYS A 218 -1.26 -43.97 -3.57
CA LYS A 218 0.16 -43.88 -3.94
C LYS A 218 0.69 -42.55 -3.40
N PHE A 219 1.43 -42.62 -2.29
CA PHE A 219 2.08 -41.48 -1.64
C PHE A 219 3.49 -41.33 -2.17
N CYS A 220 3.82 -40.15 -2.72
CA CYS A 220 5.15 -39.89 -3.24
C CYS A 220 6.07 -39.33 -2.15
N SER A 221 7.12 -40.08 -1.79
CA SER A 221 8.12 -39.66 -0.80
C SER A 221 8.95 -38.43 -1.21
N ALA A 222 9.08 -38.11 -2.51
CA ALA A 222 9.86 -36.97 -2.99
C ALA A 222 9.14 -35.61 -2.85
N CYS A 223 7.85 -35.53 -3.18
CA CYS A 223 7.07 -34.29 -3.16
C CYS A 223 6.02 -34.24 -2.03
N LYS A 224 5.78 -35.36 -1.35
CA LYS A 224 4.75 -35.57 -0.33
C LYS A 224 3.30 -35.37 -0.81
N ASP A 225 3.07 -35.42 -2.12
CA ASP A 225 1.74 -35.40 -2.73
C ASP A 225 1.21 -36.82 -2.98
N TYR A 226 -0.12 -36.94 -3.04
CA TYR A 226 -0.82 -38.19 -3.34
C TYR A 226 -1.09 -38.32 -4.85
N GLY A 227 -1.24 -39.56 -5.33
CA GLY A 227 -1.68 -39.86 -6.69
C GLY A 227 -0.55 -40.28 -7.66
N HIS A 228 0.70 -40.38 -7.19
CA HIS A 228 1.82 -40.92 -7.97
C HIS A 228 2.87 -41.55 -7.05
N ASN A 229 3.69 -42.46 -7.60
CA ASN A 229 4.81 -43.06 -6.87
C ASN A 229 6.09 -42.22 -7.01
N PHE A 230 7.09 -42.47 -6.14
CA PHE A 230 8.40 -41.82 -6.18
C PHE A 230 9.02 -41.82 -7.59
N ASN A 231 8.96 -42.97 -8.30
CA ASN A 231 9.49 -43.14 -9.65
C ASN A 231 8.76 -42.29 -10.72
N GLU A 232 7.53 -41.85 -10.45
CA GLU A 232 6.68 -41.07 -11.36
C GLU A 232 6.62 -39.59 -10.94
N CYS A 233 7.39 -39.17 -9.93
CA CYS A 233 7.36 -37.81 -9.43
C CYS A 233 7.84 -36.80 -10.47
N PHE A 234 7.01 -35.79 -10.74
CA PHE A 234 7.35 -34.67 -11.63
C PHE A 234 8.30 -33.66 -10.98
N ARG A 235 8.41 -33.67 -9.64
CA ARG A 235 9.27 -32.77 -8.87
C ARG A 235 10.62 -33.38 -8.49
N ASP A 236 10.89 -34.65 -8.84
CA ASP A 236 12.17 -35.31 -8.56
C ASP A 236 13.29 -34.70 -9.43
N PRO A 237 14.33 -34.09 -8.85
CA PRO A 237 15.42 -33.48 -9.62
C PRO A 237 16.39 -34.49 -10.26
N ASN A 238 16.26 -35.79 -9.97
CA ASN A 238 17.15 -36.82 -10.53
C ASN A 238 16.70 -37.26 -11.93
N VAL A 239 17.67 -37.66 -12.75
CA VAL A 239 17.45 -38.22 -14.10
C VAL A 239 16.87 -39.62 -13.97
N LYS A 240 15.73 -39.88 -14.61
CA LYS A 240 15.11 -41.21 -14.62
C LYS A 240 15.72 -42.09 -15.72
N THR A 241 16.02 -43.33 -15.38
CA THR A 241 16.74 -44.28 -16.26
C THR A 241 15.89 -44.91 -17.38
N ASN A 242 14.56 -44.80 -17.33
CA ASN A 242 13.62 -45.43 -18.28
C ASN A 242 12.85 -44.43 -19.18
N PHE A 243 13.31 -43.18 -19.29
CA PHE A 243 12.62 -42.15 -20.09
C PHE A 243 13.42 -41.76 -21.33
N GLU A 244 12.73 -41.29 -22.38
CA GLU A 244 13.40 -40.72 -23.54
C GLU A 244 14.24 -39.50 -23.14
N PRO A 245 15.50 -39.39 -23.62
CA PRO A 245 16.42 -38.35 -23.20
C PRO A 245 15.88 -36.92 -23.39
N ASP A 246 15.15 -36.68 -24.48
CA ASP A 246 14.64 -35.36 -24.83
C ASP A 246 13.47 -34.91 -23.95
N GLU A 247 12.57 -35.82 -23.59
CA GLU A 247 11.46 -35.52 -22.67
C GLU A 247 11.97 -35.27 -21.25
N GLU A 248 12.94 -36.08 -20.81
CA GLU A 248 13.54 -35.93 -19.48
C GLU A 248 14.34 -34.62 -19.36
N LEU A 249 15.03 -34.20 -20.43
CA LEU A 249 15.71 -32.92 -20.48
C LEU A 249 14.74 -31.73 -20.39
N ARG A 250 13.54 -31.85 -20.99
CA ARG A 250 12.48 -30.83 -20.87
C ARG A 250 11.94 -30.75 -19.44
N ARG A 251 11.65 -31.90 -18.82
CA ARG A 251 11.19 -31.98 -17.43
C ARG A 251 12.17 -31.31 -16.45
N LEU A 252 13.47 -31.59 -16.59
CA LEU A 252 14.52 -30.99 -15.75
C LEU A 252 14.66 -29.48 -15.98
N LYS A 253 14.51 -29.01 -17.22
CA LYS A 253 14.50 -27.56 -17.51
C LYS A 253 13.32 -26.86 -16.85
N ASP A 254 12.14 -27.47 -16.82
CA ASP A 254 10.95 -26.89 -16.21
C ASP A 254 11.03 -26.87 -14.67
N ILE A 255 11.57 -27.92 -14.05
CA ILE A 255 11.90 -27.91 -12.62
C ILE A 255 12.89 -26.76 -12.29
N SER A 256 13.93 -26.59 -13.11
CA SER A 256 14.93 -25.53 -12.93
C SER A 256 14.33 -24.11 -13.07
N LYS A 257 13.47 -23.90 -14.07
CA LYS A 257 12.74 -22.63 -14.26
C LYS A 257 11.83 -22.31 -13.07
N ASN A 258 11.10 -23.31 -12.56
CA ASN A 258 10.20 -23.13 -11.43
C ASN A 258 10.96 -22.87 -10.12
N LYS A 259 12.11 -23.50 -9.90
CA LYS A 259 13.00 -23.17 -8.77
C LYS A 259 13.50 -21.72 -8.85
N ARG A 260 13.89 -21.23 -10.03
CA ARG A 260 14.31 -19.82 -10.20
C ARG A 260 13.18 -18.83 -9.89
N LYS A 261 11.95 -19.11 -10.34
CA LYS A 261 10.78 -18.26 -10.04
C LYS A 261 10.45 -18.22 -8.55
N ALA A 262 10.54 -19.36 -7.86
CA ALA A 262 10.31 -19.43 -6.42
C ALA A 262 11.36 -18.63 -5.62
N VAL A 263 12.64 -18.74 -5.99
CA VAL A 263 13.73 -17.96 -5.36
C VAL A 263 13.57 -16.46 -5.60
N GLN A 264 13.23 -16.04 -6.83
CA GLN A 264 12.98 -14.64 -7.15
C GLN A 264 11.78 -14.05 -6.38
N SER A 265 10.75 -14.85 -6.14
CA SER A 265 9.59 -14.45 -5.32
C SER A 265 9.98 -14.22 -3.86
N VAL A 266 10.77 -15.13 -3.28
CA VAL A 266 11.27 -15.00 -1.89
C VAL A 266 12.21 -13.79 -1.76
N ASP A 267 13.10 -13.55 -2.73
CA ASP A 267 13.96 -12.36 -2.73
C ASP A 267 13.15 -11.06 -2.86
N MET A 268 12.08 -11.05 -3.64
CA MET A 268 11.18 -9.89 -3.73
C MET A 268 10.43 -9.65 -2.41
N LEU A 269 9.97 -10.72 -1.77
CA LEU A 269 9.31 -10.64 -0.45
C LEU A 269 10.27 -10.13 0.63
N ASN A 270 11.52 -10.62 0.63
CA ASN A 270 12.57 -10.18 1.55
C ASN A 270 12.95 -8.71 1.30
N LYS A 271 13.03 -8.26 0.04
CA LYS A 271 13.25 -6.84 -0.30
C LYS A 271 12.10 -5.95 0.15
N MET A 272 10.84 -6.38 -0.03
CA MET A 272 9.67 -5.65 0.48
C MET A 272 9.70 -5.58 2.01
N SER A 273 9.99 -6.69 2.69
CA SER A 273 10.12 -6.72 4.15
C SER A 273 11.22 -5.79 4.63
N PHE A 274 12.39 -5.79 4.00
CA PHE A 274 13.50 -4.90 4.33
C PHE A 274 13.16 -3.42 4.13
N MET A 275 12.47 -3.06 3.04
CA MET A 275 12.02 -1.69 2.81
C MET A 275 10.99 -1.23 3.85
N LEU A 276 10.10 -2.12 4.30
CA LEU A 276 9.13 -1.81 5.34
C LEU A 276 9.79 -1.67 6.72
N SER A 277 10.77 -2.52 7.05
CA SER A 277 11.54 -2.43 8.28
C SER A 277 12.39 -1.16 8.37
N ASN A 278 13.07 -0.77 7.28
CA ASN A 278 13.87 0.47 7.26
C ASN A 278 13.01 1.73 7.27
N ARG A 279 11.77 1.68 6.77
CA ARG A 279 10.85 2.83 6.84
C ARG A 279 10.38 3.10 8.27
N SER A 280 10.33 2.06 9.11
CA SER A 280 10.03 2.19 10.54
C SER A 280 11.19 2.81 11.32
N SER A 281 12.45 2.52 10.97
CA SER A 281 13.61 3.11 11.66
C SER A 281 13.81 4.57 11.25
N LEU A 282 13.64 4.90 9.97
CA LEU A 282 13.73 6.29 9.48
C LEU A 282 12.64 7.19 10.05
N LEU A 283 11.42 6.67 10.26
CA LEU A 283 10.36 7.40 10.95
C LEU A 283 10.69 7.63 12.43
N GLN A 284 11.33 6.67 13.08
CA GLN A 284 11.72 6.79 14.48
C GLN A 284 12.87 7.79 14.67
N GLU A 285 13.90 7.72 13.83
CA GLU A 285 15.04 8.65 13.85
C GLU A 285 14.61 10.08 13.51
N THR A 286 13.73 10.27 12.52
CA THR A 286 13.17 11.59 12.23
C THR A 286 12.27 12.09 13.36
N LEU A 287 11.44 11.25 13.98
CA LEU A 287 10.62 11.65 15.15
C LEU A 287 11.47 12.02 16.37
N ASP A 288 12.62 11.38 16.57
CA ASP A 288 13.51 11.68 17.68
C ASP A 288 14.40 12.91 17.39
N GLU A 289 14.79 13.17 16.14
CA GLU A 289 15.36 14.46 15.70
C GLU A 289 14.37 15.62 15.87
N PHE A 290 13.10 15.42 15.48
CA PHE A 290 12.03 16.42 15.66
C PHE A 290 11.70 16.73 17.12
N LYS A 291 12.08 15.87 18.07
CA LYS A 291 11.88 16.08 19.51
C LYS A 291 13.06 16.74 20.22
N GLN A 292 14.25 16.75 19.62
CA GLN A 292 15.43 17.38 20.22
C GLN A 292 15.65 18.82 19.77
N ASP A 293 15.00 19.25 18.69
CA ASP A 293 15.09 20.62 18.20
C ASP A 293 13.91 21.48 18.69
N ASP A 294 13.93 21.82 19.98
CA ASP A 294 12.91 22.64 20.67
C ASP A 294 12.73 24.05 20.06
N GLY A 295 13.59 24.47 19.13
CA GLY A 295 13.57 25.77 18.44
C GLY A 295 12.96 25.76 17.03
N PHE A 296 12.67 24.61 16.42
CA PHE A 296 12.24 24.57 15.01
C PHE A 296 10.83 25.16 14.77
N PHE A 297 10.02 25.29 15.82
CA PHE A 297 8.67 25.86 15.75
C PHE A 297 8.54 27.23 16.43
N ASP A 298 9.65 27.89 16.77
CA ASP A 298 9.59 29.22 17.40
C ASP A 298 8.93 30.24 16.48
N ASP A 299 9.19 30.20 15.17
CA ASP A 299 8.52 31.05 14.19
C ASP A 299 6.99 30.85 14.17
N VAL A 300 6.52 29.60 14.33
CA VAL A 300 5.07 29.29 14.37
C VAL A 300 4.46 29.71 15.71
N ARG A 301 5.24 29.63 16.79
CA ARG A 301 4.87 30.12 18.13
C ARG A 301 4.74 31.64 18.12
N ASP A 302 5.66 32.33 17.46
CA ASP A 302 5.68 33.79 17.30
C ASP A 302 4.52 34.27 16.43
N ILE A 303 4.24 33.61 15.31
CA ILE A 303 3.06 33.89 14.48
C ILE A 303 1.77 33.72 15.29
N LYS A 304 1.68 32.69 16.13
CA LYS A 304 0.50 32.48 16.99
C LYS A 304 0.35 33.58 18.04
N GLN A 305 1.44 34.02 18.67
CA GLN A 305 1.42 35.13 19.61
C GLN A 305 1.05 36.46 18.93
N GLU A 306 1.49 36.68 17.71
CA GLU A 306 1.17 37.87 16.92
C GLU A 306 -0.32 37.91 16.52
N ILE A 307 -0.90 36.74 16.19
CA ILE A 307 -2.35 36.61 15.94
C ILE A 307 -3.16 36.88 17.21
N GLU A 308 -2.77 36.31 18.37
CA GLU A 308 -3.44 36.55 19.66
C GLU A 308 -3.32 38.02 20.11
N PHE A 309 -2.20 38.68 19.80
CA PHE A 309 -2.01 40.11 20.07
C PHE A 309 -2.95 40.97 19.20
N HIS A 310 -3.12 40.64 17.92
CA HIS A 310 -4.02 41.34 17.01
C HIS A 310 -5.50 41.17 17.36
N GLU A 311 -5.92 39.99 17.86
CA GLU A 311 -7.29 39.77 18.33
C GLU A 311 -7.64 40.62 19.56
N ASN A 312 -6.67 40.92 20.42
CA ASN A 312 -6.88 41.78 21.59
C ASN A 312 -6.91 43.28 21.24
N PHE A 313 -6.19 43.72 20.20
CA PHE A 313 -6.24 45.11 19.73
C PHE A 313 -7.52 45.45 18.96
N ASN A 314 -8.18 44.47 18.34
CA ASN A 314 -9.45 44.68 17.64
C ASN A 314 -10.69 44.66 18.55
N LYS A 315 -10.52 44.47 19.86
CA LYS A 315 -11.59 44.77 20.84
C LYS A 315 -11.60 46.26 21.13
N VAL A 316 -12.11 47.05 20.17
CA VAL A 316 -12.50 48.44 20.43
C VAL A 316 -13.61 48.40 21.48
N HIS A 317 -13.29 48.77 22.72
CA HIS A 317 -14.28 49.05 23.75
C HIS A 317 -15.01 50.33 23.31
N ILE A 318 -16.14 50.16 22.62
CA ILE A 318 -17.06 51.27 22.38
C ILE A 318 -17.71 51.57 23.73
N GLU A 319 -17.13 52.50 24.48
CA GLU A 319 -17.86 53.20 25.53
C GLU A 319 -18.95 54.00 24.84
N VAL A 320 -20.15 53.41 24.79
CA VAL A 320 -21.35 54.15 24.41
C VAL A 320 -21.59 55.16 25.52
N GLU A 321 -21.13 56.39 25.31
CA GLU A 321 -21.56 57.55 26.10
C GLU A 321 -23.09 57.51 26.18
N GLN A 322 -23.62 57.31 27.39
CA GLN A 322 -25.05 57.40 27.61
C GLN A 322 -25.51 58.79 27.16
N PRO A 323 -26.47 58.89 26.22
CA PRO A 323 -26.98 60.18 25.79
C PRO A 323 -27.57 60.89 27.01
N ARG A 324 -27.06 62.10 27.29
CA ARG A 324 -27.60 62.98 28.33
C ARG A 324 -29.09 63.13 28.11
N LEU A 325 -29.86 62.68 29.10
CA LEU A 325 -31.31 62.84 29.17
C LEU A 325 -31.66 64.34 29.15
N VAL A 326 -32.03 64.85 27.98
CA VAL A 326 -32.78 66.10 27.87
C VAL A 326 -34.15 65.83 28.46
N VAL A 327 -34.43 66.43 29.62
CA VAL A 327 -35.70 66.31 30.35
C VAL A 327 -36.85 66.84 29.47
N PRO A 328 -37.80 66.00 29.03
CA PRO A 328 -39.04 66.47 28.42
C PRO A 328 -40.04 66.80 29.51
N ARG A 329 -40.69 67.97 29.38
CA ARG A 329 -41.86 68.35 30.19
C ARG A 329 -42.93 67.27 30.11
N LYS A 330 -43.45 66.87 31.27
CA LYS A 330 -44.63 66.03 31.41
C LYS A 330 -45.80 66.60 30.60
N THR A 331 -46.21 65.86 29.58
CA THR A 331 -47.60 65.87 29.11
C THR A 331 -48.02 64.42 29.01
N ASP A 332 -49.03 64.07 29.80
CA ASP A 332 -49.69 62.77 29.77
C ASP A 332 -50.30 62.52 28.40
N ILE A 333 -50.13 61.34 27.81
CA ILE A 333 -51.15 60.68 26.98
C ILE A 333 -50.81 59.19 26.81
N LYS A 334 -51.91 58.42 26.79
CA LYS A 334 -52.07 56.97 26.94
C LYS A 334 -51.35 56.09 25.90
N LYS A 335 -50.91 54.92 26.43
CA LYS A 335 -50.65 53.64 25.79
C LYS A 335 -51.47 53.37 24.51
N ARG A 336 -50.80 52.85 23.47
CA ARG A 336 -51.30 51.73 22.66
C ARG A 336 -50.14 50.94 22.03
N SER A 337 -50.28 49.63 22.15
CA SER A 337 -49.44 48.53 21.67
C SER A 337 -49.53 48.33 20.15
N GLY A 338 -48.45 47.83 19.53
CA GLY A 338 -48.49 47.34 18.15
C GLY A 338 -47.13 46.82 17.63
N ALA A 339 -46.90 45.51 17.79
CA ALA A 339 -46.36 44.55 16.80
C ALA A 339 -46.10 45.11 15.37
N SER A 340 -44.92 45.01 14.74
CA SER A 340 -44.28 43.87 14.02
C SER A 340 -43.31 44.45 12.92
N PRO A 341 -42.73 43.70 11.92
CA PRO A 341 -41.29 43.39 11.82
C PRO A 341 -40.68 43.71 10.42
N LEU A 342 -39.53 43.10 10.07
CA LEU A 342 -38.82 43.06 8.75
C LEU A 342 -37.93 44.29 8.44
N THR A 343 -36.75 44.16 7.81
CA THR A 343 -36.55 43.58 6.47
C THR A 343 -35.07 43.26 6.17
N VAL A 344 -34.90 42.25 5.32
CA VAL A 344 -33.69 41.66 4.69
C VAL A 344 -33.29 42.42 3.41
N TYR A 345 -32.00 42.48 3.08
CA TYR A 345 -31.44 42.62 1.70
C TYR A 345 -30.00 42.02 1.71
N THR A 346 -29.67 40.85 1.14
CA THR A 346 -29.39 40.45 -0.28
C THR A 346 -28.69 41.51 -1.14
N ASN A 347 -27.39 41.33 -1.43
CA ASN A 347 -26.74 40.62 -2.56
C ASN A 347 -26.80 41.38 -3.90
N LEU A 348 -25.62 41.73 -4.43
CA LEU A 348 -25.38 41.97 -5.86
C LEU A 348 -24.04 41.36 -6.26
N GLY A 349 -24.11 40.41 -7.19
CA GLY A 349 -22.99 39.87 -7.92
C GLY A 349 -22.63 40.74 -9.14
N VAL A 350 -21.48 40.45 -9.72
CA VAL A 350 -21.02 41.03 -10.98
C VAL A 350 -20.44 39.89 -11.82
N GLU A 351 -21.08 39.64 -12.97
CA GLU A 351 -20.54 38.88 -14.10
C GLU A 351 -19.76 39.83 -15.03
N TYR A 352 -18.74 39.32 -15.70
CA TYR A 352 -18.18 39.93 -16.90
C TYR A 352 -17.91 38.85 -17.95
N ASP A 353 -18.20 39.24 -19.20
CA ASP A 353 -18.11 38.53 -20.47
C ASP A 353 -16.72 37.99 -20.83
#